data_AF-A0A0Q8FMB3-F1
#
_entry.id   AF-A0A0Q8FMB3-F1
#
_cell.length_a   1.000
_cell.length_b   1.000
_cell.length_c   1.000
_cell.angle_alpha   90.00
_cell.angle_beta   90.00
_cell.angle_gamma   90.00
#
_symmetry.space_group_name_H-M   'P 1'
#
loop_
_entity.id
_entity.type
_entity.pdbx_description
1 polymer ?
#
loop_
_entity_poly.entity_id
_entity_poly.type
_entity_poly.pdbx_seq_one_letter_code
_entity_poly.pdbx_strand_id
1 'polypeptide(L)' 'MATNLTKADHLLLDRYLDCVLLRHAEGVYNLEMARAELAEAFTQITRDEPAFRNHMQAVLDARDDA' A
#
# COMPACT_ATOMS: atom_id res chain seq x y z
N MET A 1 -21.20 -4.36 -5.29
CA MET A 1 -20.63 -3.03 -4.96
C MET A 1 -19.48 -2.79 -5.91
N ALA A 2 -19.62 -1.86 -6.86
CA ALA A 2 -18.51 -1.45 -7.69
C ALA A 2 -17.62 -0.54 -6.83
N THR A 3 -16.46 -1.03 -6.41
CA THR A 3 -15.40 -0.21 -5.85
C THR A 3 -14.95 0.74 -6.95
N ASN A 4 -15.44 1.98 -6.91
CA ASN A 4 -15.09 3.01 -7.88
C ASN A 4 -13.68 3.55 -7.54
N LEU A 5 -12.68 2.66 -7.64
CA LEU A 5 -11.27 2.98 -7.52
C LEU A 5 -10.94 4.06 -8.54
N THR A 6 -10.54 5.23 -8.05
CA THR A 6 -10.14 6.31 -8.95
C THR A 6 -8.78 5.98 -9.56
N LYS A 7 -8.43 6.66 -10.65
CA LYS A 7 -7.12 6.52 -11.29
C LYS A 7 -5.96 6.87 -10.33
N ALA A 8 -6.22 7.77 -9.38
CA ALA A 8 -5.28 8.13 -8.33
C ALA A 8 -5.10 6.99 -7.31
N ASP A 9 -6.18 6.31 -6.92
CA ASP A 9 -6.10 5.15 -6.03
C ASP A 9 -5.31 4.01 -6.67
N HIS A 10 -5.51 3.76 -7.97
CA HIS A 10 -4.72 2.76 -8.71
C HIS A 10 -3.21 3.07 -8.69
N LEU A 11 -2.84 4.33 -8.92
CA LEU A 11 -1.43 4.74 -8.94
C LEU A 11 -0.80 4.67 -7.54
N LEU A 12 -1.57 4.99 -6.51
CA LEU A 12 -1.14 4.87 -5.11
C LEU A 12 -0.90 3.40 -4.74
N LEU A 13 -1.82 2.51 -5.14
CA LEU A 13 -1.74 1.06 -4.88
C LEU A 13 -0.54 0.42 -5.57
N ASP A 14 -0.27 0.82 -6.82
CA ASP A 14 0.86 0.34 -7.61
C ASP A 14 2.21 0.71 -6.95
N ARG A 15 2.35 1.97 -6.53
CA ARG A 15 3.55 2.42 -5.79
C ARG A 15 3.70 1.74 -4.43
N TYR A 16 2.59 1.52 -3.73
CA TYR A 16 2.61 0.84 -2.43
C TYR A 16 3.04 -0.62 -2.56
N LEU A 17 2.53 -1.32 -3.58
CA LEU A 17 2.95 -2.69 -3.93
C LEU A 17 4.45 -2.75 -4.21
N ASP A 18 4.97 -1.83 -5.01
CA ASP A 18 6.40 -1.72 -5.31
C ASP A 18 7.23 -1.53 -4.03
N CYS A 19 6.75 -0.69 -3.11
CA CYS A 19 7.41 -0.44 -1.82
C CYS A 19 7.44 -1.69 -0.92
N VAL A 20 6.32 -2.42 -0.82
CA VAL A 20 6.24 -3.65 -0.01
C VAL A 20 7.12 -4.76 -0.60
N LEU A 21 7.13 -4.90 -1.93
CA LEU A 21 7.98 -5.86 -2.62
C LEU A 21 9.47 -5.52 -2.49
N LEU A 22 9.83 -4.24 -2.53
CA LEU A 22 11.20 -3.78 -2.29
C LEU A 22 11.66 -4.13 -0.87
N ARG A 23 10.86 -3.80 0.16
CA ARG A 23 11.17 -4.17 1.56
C ARG A 23 11.29 -5.67 1.77
N HIS A 24 10.49 -6.46 1.04
CA HIS A 24 10.66 -7.90 1.03
C HIS A 24 11.99 -8.31 0.39
N ALA A 25 12.36 -7.72 -0.75
CA ALA A 25 13.63 -7.99 -1.42
C ALA A 25 14.85 -7.59 -0.56
N GLU A 26 14.73 -6.55 0.26
CA GLU A 26 15.73 -6.11 1.23
C GLU A 26 15.77 -6.99 2.51
N GLY A 27 14.85 -7.94 2.64
CA GLY A 27 14.75 -8.82 3.81
C GLY A 27 14.16 -8.15 5.06
N VAL A 28 13.63 -6.93 4.94
CA VAL A 28 12.93 -6.22 6.01
C VAL A 28 11.59 -6.91 6.31
N TYR A 29 10.90 -7.37 5.25
CA TYR A 29 9.65 -8.12 5.37
C TYR A 29 9.79 -9.55 4.88
N ASN A 30 9.29 -10.48 5.69
CA ASN A 30 9.04 -11.84 5.23
C ASN A 30 7.75 -11.89 4.39
N LEU A 31 7.62 -12.90 3.53
CA LEU A 31 6.46 -13.05 2.63
C LEU A 31 5.11 -12.97 3.36
N GLU A 32 5.02 -13.49 4.59
CA GLU A 32 3.81 -13.44 5.40
C GLU A 32 3.46 -12.02 5.84
N MET A 33 4.45 -11.21 6.27
CA MET A 33 4.24 -9.80 6.60
C MET A 33 3.86 -8.98 5.37
N ALA A 34 4.58 -9.16 4.25
CA ALA A 34 4.27 -8.48 3.00
C ALA A 34 2.84 -8.79 2.54
N ARG A 35 2.41 -10.06 2.66
CA ARG A 35 1.04 -10.47 2.33
C ARG A 35 0.01 -9.86 3.27
N ALA A 36 0.29 -9.80 4.58
CA ALA A 36 -0.61 -9.21 5.56
C ALA A 36 -0.81 -7.71 5.31
N GLU A 37 0.27 -6.97 5.07
CA GLU A 37 0.23 -5.55 4.70
C GLU A 37 -0.61 -5.31 3.44
N LEU A 38 -0.37 -6.10 2.38
CA LEU A 38 -1.14 -5.96 1.15
C LEU A 38 -2.63 -6.27 1.36
N ALA A 39 -2.96 -7.32 2.12
CA ALA A 39 -4.34 -7.69 2.39
C ALA A 39 -5.10 -6.62 3.18
N GLU A 40 -4.44 -6.03 4.18
CA GLU A 40 -4.97 -4.92 4.95
C GLU A 40 -5.17 -3.69 4.04
N ALA A 41 -4.20 -3.43 3.17
CA ALA A 41 -4.27 -2.33 2.23
C ALA A 41 -5.45 -2.41 1.25
N PHE A 42 -5.65 -3.59 0.65
CA PHE A 42 -6.80 -3.84 -0.22
C PHE A 42 -8.12 -3.69 0.56
N THR A 43 -8.18 -4.19 1.79
CA THR A 43 -9.39 -4.09 2.62
C THR A 43 -9.74 -2.63 2.92
N GLN A 44 -8.77 -1.81 3.31
CA GLN A 44 -9.01 -0.42 3.65
C GLN A 44 -9.39 0.43 2.42
N ILE A 45 -8.79 0.17 1.26
CA ILE A 45 -9.18 0.81 -0.01
C ILE A 45 -10.62 0.47 -0.39
N THR A 46 -11.06 -0.78 -0.19
CA THR A 46 -12.45 -1.16 -0.51
C THR A 46 -13.48 -0.49 0.41
N ARG A 47 -13.04 0.03 1.55
CA ARG A 47 -13.88 0.76 2.53
C ARG A 47 -13.90 2.27 2.30
N ASP A 48 -13.17 2.79 1.31
CA ASP A 48 -13.01 4.22 1.04
C ASP A 48 -12.56 5.01 2.29
N GLU A 49 -11.73 4.39 3.14
CA GLU A 49 -11.25 5.01 4.37
C GLU A 49 -10.19 6.09 4.06
N PRO A 50 -10.45 7.38 4.33
CA PRO A 50 -9.52 8.46 4.02
C PRO A 50 -8.23 8.38 4.87
N ALA A 51 -8.32 7.80 6.06
CA ALA A 51 -7.16 7.55 6.92
C ALA A 51 -6.12 6.65 6.24
N PHE A 52 -6.57 5.73 5.39
CA PHE A 52 -5.68 4.78 4.74
C PHE A 52 -4.89 5.40 3.58
N ARG A 53 -5.50 6.32 2.82
CA ARG A 53 -4.74 7.12 1.82
C ARG A 53 -3.59 7.87 2.47
N ASN A 54 -3.82 8.47 3.64
CA ASN A 54 -2.77 9.16 4.39
C ASN A 54 -1.67 8.19 4.86
N HIS A 55 -2.04 6.99 5.31
CA HIS A 55 -1.08 5.97 5.71
C HIS A 55 -0.20 5.51 4.54
N MET A 56 -0.80 5.16 3.40
CA MET A 56 -0.06 4.79 2.19
C MET A 56 0.87 5.91 1.71
N GLN A 57 0.40 7.17 1.73
CA GLN A 57 1.26 8.31 1.42
C GLN A 57 2.42 8.44 2.40
N ALA A 58 2.20 8.26 3.71
CA ALA A 58 3.28 8.33 4.70
C ALA A 58 4.32 7.22 4.52
N VAL A 59 3.89 6.01 4.16
CA VAL A 59 4.81 4.89 3.86
C VAL A 59 5.64 5.17 2.61
N LEU A 60 5.04 5.79 1.59
CA LEU A 60 5.72 6.17 0.36
C LEU A 60 6.70 7.34 0.58
N ASP A 61 6.30 8.34 1.35
CA ASP A 61 7.12 9.51 1.70
C ASP A 61 8.36 9.08 2.50
N ALA A 62 8.18 8.18 3.48
CA ALA A 62 9.29 7.59 4.24
C ALA A 62 10.25 6.74 3.40
N ARG A 63 9.87 6.33 2.18
CA ARG A 63 10.77 5.68 1.22
C ARG A 63 11.52 6.70 0.37
N ASP A 64 10.87 7.80 -0.05
CA ASP A 64 11.51 8.80 -0.91
C ASP A 64 12.64 9.56 -0.19
N ASP A 65 12.55 9.67 1.13
CA ASP A 65 13.57 10.30 1.99
C ASP A 65 14.81 9.40 2.27
N ALA A 66 14.71 8.08 2.03
CA ALA A 66 15.74 7.07 2.35
C ALA A 66 16.64 6.72 1.15
#